data_AF-A0A9E5TY57-F1
#
_entry.id   AF-A0A9E5TY57-F1
#
_cell.length_a   1.000
_cell.length_b   1.000
_cell.length_c   1.000
_cell.angle_alpha   90.00
_cell.angle_beta   90.00
_cell.angle_gamma   90.00
#
_symmetry.space_group_name_H-M   'P 1'
#
loop_
_entity.id
_entity.type
_entity.pdbx_description
1 polymer ?
#
loop_
_entity_poly.entity_id
_entity_poly.type
_entity_poly.pdbx_seq_one_letter_code
_entity_poly.pdbx_strand_id
1 'polypeptide(L)' 'MQIPVYSPEGDLVEQVDVDEAVLGGKPNMALIRQAVLAHEANCRVGTARVKRRREVVRSGRKPWSQK' A
#
# COMPACT_ATOMS: atom_id res chain seq x y z
N MET A 1 10.81 -21.51 -20.02
CA MET A 1 9.52 -22.14 -19.61
C MET A 1 8.52 -21.76 -20.67
N GLN A 2 7.91 -22.76 -21.33
CA GLN A 2 7.03 -22.52 -22.47
C GLN A 2 5.60 -22.22 -22.01
N ILE A 3 5.12 -21.01 -22.31
CA ILE A 3 3.78 -20.56 -21.93
C ILE A 3 2.91 -20.49 -23.20
N PRO A 4 1.80 -21.24 -23.28
CA PRO A 4 0.88 -21.16 -24.41
C PRO A 4 0.10 -19.85 -24.35
N VAL A 5 0.08 -19.14 -25.47
CA VAL A 5 -0.72 -17.93 -25.69
C VAL A 5 -1.98 -18.32 -26.43
N TYR A 6 -3.12 -18.00 -25.83
CA TYR A 6 -4.44 -18.26 -26.40
C TYR A 6 -5.03 -16.96 -26.98
N SER A 7 -5.77 -17.09 -28.09
CA SER A 7 -6.58 -15.99 -28.64
C SER A 7 -7.83 -15.77 -27.78
N PRO A 8 -8.51 -14.60 -27.91
CA PRO A 8 -9.79 -14.36 -27.24
C PRO A 8 -10.87 -15.39 -27.58
N GLU A 9 -10.76 -16.04 -28.75
CA GLU A 9 -11.63 -17.11 -29.22
C GLU A 9 -11.28 -18.49 -28.62
N GLY A 10 -10.17 -18.59 -27.89
CA GLY A 10 -9.73 -19.81 -27.20
C GLY A 10 -8.75 -20.68 -28.00
N ASP A 11 -8.37 -20.26 -29.20
CA ASP A 11 -7.42 -21.00 -30.03
C ASP A 11 -5.98 -20.76 -29.58
N LEU A 12 -5.14 -21.80 -29.69
CA LEU A 12 -3.73 -21.72 -29.29
C LEU A 12 -2.91 -21.07 -30.42
N VAL A 13 -2.45 -19.85 -30.18
CA VAL A 13 -1.82 -19.00 -31.22
C VAL A 13 -0.32 -19.26 -31.30
N GLU A 14 0.37 -19.29 -30.16
CA GLU A 14 1.82 -19.43 -30.10
C GLU A 14 2.28 -19.95 -28.74
N GLN A 15 3.49 -20.50 -28.67
CA GLN A 15 4.17 -20.79 -27.40
C GLN A 15 5.34 -19.82 -27.24
N VAL A 16 5.31 -19.04 -26.15
CA VAL A 16 6.36 -18.09 -25.82
C VAL A 16 7.31 -18.73 -24.82
N ASP A 17 8.60 -18.71 -25.13
CA ASP A 17 9.63 -19.18 -24.20
C ASP A 17 10.04 -18.05 -23.26
N VAL A 18 9.80 -18.25 -21.97
CA VAL A 18 10.14 -17.27 -20.94
C VAL A 18 11.27 -17.79 -20.08
N ASP A 19 12.34 -17.01 -19.95
CA ASP A 19 13.46 -17.33 -19.09
C ASP A 19 13.08 -17.20 -17.60
N GLU A 20 13.14 -18.31 -16.89
CA GLU A 20 12.80 -18.41 -15.47
C GLU A 20 13.79 -17.64 -14.58
N ALA A 21 15.02 -17.42 -15.06
CA ALA A 21 16.01 -16.60 -14.36
C ALA A 21 15.60 -15.12 -14.28
N VAL A 22 14.86 -14.62 -15.28
CA VAL A 22 14.40 -13.23 -15.34
C VAL A 22 13.17 -13.01 -14.44
N LEU A 23 12.31 -14.02 -14.32
CA LEU A 23 11.12 -13.98 -13.46
C LEU A 23 11.44 -14.17 -11.96
N GLY A 24 12.69 -14.54 -11.65
CA GLY A 24 13.21 -14.66 -10.29
C GLY A 24 13.07 -16.06 -9.73
N GLY A 25 14.07 -16.46 -8.92
CA GLY A 25 14.10 -17.75 -8.23
C GLY A 25 13.16 -17.80 -7.01
N LYS A 26 13.60 -18.47 -5.93
CA LYS A 26 12.77 -18.67 -4.73
C LYS A 26 12.30 -17.33 -4.15
N PRO A 27 10.99 -17.06 -4.08
CA PRO A 27 10.48 -15.78 -3.60
C PRO A 27 10.79 -15.57 -2.11
N ASN A 28 11.29 -14.39 -1.77
CA ASN A 28 11.45 -13.98 -0.38
C ASN A 28 10.11 -13.46 0.17
N MET A 29 9.39 -14.34 0.87
CA MET A 29 8.07 -14.02 1.42
C MET A 29 8.07 -12.85 2.41
N ALA A 30 9.16 -12.66 3.16
CA ALA A 30 9.27 -11.54 4.09
C ALA A 30 9.34 -10.19 3.36
N LEU A 31 10.12 -10.14 2.26
CA LEU A 31 10.25 -8.95 1.43
C LEU A 31 8.93 -8.61 0.72
N ILE A 32 8.26 -9.61 0.16
CA ILE A 32 6.95 -9.42 -0.50
C ILE A 32 5.93 -8.85 0.50
N ARG A 33 5.86 -9.42 1.71
CA ARG A 33 4.96 -8.90 2.74
C ARG A 33 5.27 -7.44 3.09
N GLN A 34 6.54 -7.07 3.22
CA GLN A 34 6.94 -5.69 3.50
C GLN A 34 6.51 -4.74 2.36
N ALA A 35 6.72 -5.13 1.11
CA ALA A 35 6.33 -4.34 -0.05
C ALA A 35 4.81 -4.12 -0.11
N VAL A 36 4.01 -5.18 0.11
CA VAL A 36 2.54 -5.10 0.15
C VAL A 36 2.08 -4.17 1.26
N LEU A 37 2.58 -4.34 2.49
CA LEU A 37 2.20 -3.50 3.61
C LEU A 37 2.57 -2.02 3.40
N ALA A 38 3.72 -1.75 2.80
CA ALA A 38 4.13 -0.39 2.45
C ALA A 38 3.19 0.24 1.41
N HIS A 39 2.83 -0.52 0.37
CA HIS A 39 1.88 -0.06 -0.63
C HIS A 39 0.51 0.28 -0.03
N GLU A 40 -0.07 -0.66 0.73
CA GLU A 40 -1.35 -0.46 1.41
C GLU A 40 -1.32 0.72 2.41
N ALA A 41 -0.19 0.92 3.09
CA ALA A 41 -0.01 2.05 3.99
C ALA A 41 0.03 3.39 3.25
N ASN A 42 0.70 3.44 2.09
CA ASN A 42 0.81 4.64 1.26
C ASN A 42 -0.52 5.03 0.61
N CYS A 43 -1.42 4.08 0.36
CA CYS A 43 -2.76 4.35 -0.16
C CYS A 43 -3.69 5.05 0.87
N ARG A 44 -3.29 5.16 2.14
CA ARG A 44 -4.11 5.83 3.16
C ARG A 44 -4.05 7.35 3.00
N VAL A 45 -5.22 7.99 2.92
CA VAL A 45 -5.34 9.44 2.64
C VAL A 45 -5.05 10.33 3.87
N GLY A 46 -5.24 9.82 5.09
CA GLY A 46 -4.87 10.56 6.32
C GLY A 46 -5.73 11.79 6.65
N THR A 47 -7.03 11.75 6.39
CA THR A 47 -7.96 12.89 6.62
C THR A 47 -8.40 13.10 8.08
N ALA A 48 -7.83 12.36 9.02
CA ALA A 48 -8.19 12.46 10.43
C ALA A 48 -7.62 13.74 11.08
N ARG A 49 -8.48 14.58 11.67
CA ARG A 49 -8.09 15.76 12.44
C ARG A 49 -8.98 15.96 13.66
N VAL A 50 -8.37 16.27 14.80
CA VAL A 50 -9.06 16.65 16.05
C VAL A 50 -8.57 18.01 16.54
N LYS A 51 -9.44 18.78 17.19
CA LYS A 51 -9.07 20.10 17.73
C LYS A 51 -8.15 19.96 18.94
N ARG A 52 -7.01 20.65 18.93
CA ARG A 52 -6.12 20.81 20.10
C ARG A 52 -6.65 21.91 21.03
N ARG A 53 -6.17 21.95 22.29
CA ARG A 53 -6.61 22.93 23.32
C ARG A 53 -6.66 24.40 22.84
N ARG A 54 -5.73 24.81 21.97
CA ARG A 54 -5.64 26.18 21.42
C ARG A 54 -6.58 26.44 20.23
N GLU A 55 -7.04 25.38 19.57
CA GLU A 55 -7.95 25.45 18.42
C GLU A 55 -9.43 25.44 18.87
N VAL A 56 -9.67 25.15 20.16
CA VAL A 56 -11.00 25.25 20.77
C VAL A 56 -11.28 26.71 21.08
N VAL A 57 -12.41 27.22 20.57
CA VAL A 57 -12.91 28.56 20.87
C VAL A 57 -13.40 28.58 22.31
N ARG A 58 -12.51 28.96 23.23
CA ARG A 58 -12.82 29.16 24.66
C ARG A 58 -11.89 30.20 25.27
N SER A 59 -12.28 30.73 26.44
CA SER A 59 -11.39 31.56 27.23
C SER A 59 -10.16 30.77 27.73
N GLY A 60 -8.98 31.33 27.52
CA GLY A 60 -7.72 30.85 28.10
C GLY A 60 -7.46 31.37 29.52
N ARG A 61 -8.34 32.24 30.03
CA ARG A 61 -8.16 32.89 31.34
C ARG A 61 -8.28 31.84 32.45
N LYS A 62 -7.36 31.90 33.40
CA LYS A 62 -7.44 31.09 34.62
C LYS A 62 -8.73 31.47 35.38
N PRO A 63 -9.63 30.51 35.69
CA PRO A 63 -10.90 30.87 36.29
C PRO A 63 -10.80 31.35 37.76
N TRP A 64 -9.71 31.05 38.45
CA TRP A 64 -9.46 31.44 39.84
C TRP A 64 -8.07 32.10 40.01
N SER A 65 -7.90 32.92 41.05
CA SER A 65 -6.60 33.52 41.38
C SER A 65 -5.57 32.45 41.77
N GLN A 66 -4.29 32.73 41.54
CA GLN A 66 -3.23 31.99 42.24
C GLN A 66 -3.22 32.46 43.70
N LYS A 67 -2.97 31.52 44.62
CA LYS A 67 -2.86 31.79 46.05
C LYS A 67 -1.96 32.99 46.33
#